data_AF-A0A2Z5FPE0-F1
#
_entry.id   AF-A0A2Z5FPE0-F1
#
_cell.length_a   1.000
_cell.length_b   1.000
_cell.length_c   1.000
_cell.angle_alpha   90.00
_cell.angle_beta   90.00
_cell.angle_gamma   90.00
#
_symmetry.space_group_name_H-M   'P 1'
#
loop_
_entity.id
_entity.type
_entity.pdbx_description
1 polymer ?
#
loop_
_entity_poly.entity_id
_entity_poly.type
_entity_poly.pdbx_seq_one_letter_code
_entity_poly.pdbx_strand_id
1 'polypeptide(L)'
;YGVPNPMELDEYGMPRYFEWFNGDISVAALIVGEVCEEPSHWCSHSTLSEWMKNQKVPGISGIDTRALTKKIREYGTILGRIVYELPENPKLCVFSDPNTRNLVSECSIKKPRIFNPEGSPRICAIDCGLKLNQIKCLVARGARVELVPWNHPLDESSFDGLFISNGPGNPDSCKETIQHIERVLENGRKPIFGICLGHQLLALAIGCKTYKMKYGN
;
A
#
# COMPACT_ATOMS: atom_id res chain seq x y z
N TYR A 1 -2.80 -18.11 -13.98
CA TYR A 1 -4.15 -17.62 -13.61
C TYR A 1 -4.59 -16.38 -14.38
N GLY A 2 -3.67 -15.62 -14.98
CA GLY A 2 -4.04 -14.40 -15.70
C GLY A 2 -4.40 -13.28 -14.73
N VAL A 3 -5.00 -12.21 -15.27
CA VAL A 3 -5.44 -11.05 -14.51
C VAL A 3 -6.97 -10.97 -14.58
N PRO A 4 -7.67 -10.84 -13.43
CA PRO A 4 -9.11 -10.72 -13.42
C PRO A 4 -9.58 -9.34 -13.90
N ASN A 5 -10.88 -9.19 -14.18
CA ASN A 5 -11.44 -7.94 -14.65
C ASN A 5 -11.30 -6.83 -13.58
N PRO A 6 -10.57 -5.72 -13.84
CA PRO A 6 -10.39 -4.63 -12.89
C PRO A 6 -11.64 -3.78 -12.68
N MET A 7 -12.63 -3.87 -13.58
CA MET A 7 -13.89 -3.11 -13.48
C MET A 7 -14.98 -3.84 -12.69
N GLU A 8 -14.76 -5.10 -12.32
CA GLU A 8 -15.74 -5.84 -11.53
C GLU A 8 -15.75 -5.32 -10.09
N LEU A 9 -16.91 -4.89 -9.62
CA LEU A 9 -17.12 -4.35 -8.29
C LEU A 9 -17.82 -5.39 -7.39
N ASP A 10 -17.57 -5.31 -6.09
CA ASP A 10 -18.31 -6.04 -5.07
C ASP A 10 -19.61 -5.33 -4.68
N GLU A 11 -20.34 -5.92 -3.73
CA GLU A 11 -21.60 -5.40 -3.20
C GLU A 11 -21.50 -4.01 -2.55
N TYR A 12 -20.27 -3.57 -2.22
CA TYR A 12 -19.99 -2.26 -1.63
C TYR A 12 -19.44 -1.26 -2.65
N GLY A 13 -19.45 -1.60 -3.94
CA GLY A 13 -18.95 -0.75 -5.02
C GLY A 13 -17.42 -0.63 -5.06
N MET A 14 -16.68 -1.55 -4.42
CA MET A 14 -15.21 -1.61 -4.45
C MET A 14 -14.72 -2.68 -5.43
N PRO A 15 -13.55 -2.52 -6.07
CA PRO A 15 -12.99 -3.54 -6.97
C PRO A 15 -12.93 -4.92 -6.33
N ARG A 16 -13.55 -5.92 -6.95
CA ARG A 16 -13.77 -7.25 -6.36
C ARG A 16 -12.46 -8.01 -6.13
N TYR A 17 -11.54 -7.96 -7.09
CA TYR A 17 -10.30 -8.75 -7.10
C TYR A 17 -9.03 -7.93 -6.88
N PHE A 18 -9.15 -6.61 -6.67
CA PHE A 18 -8.00 -5.71 -6.54
C PHE A 18 -8.05 -4.96 -5.22
N GLU A 19 -6.88 -4.68 -4.65
CA GLU A 19 -6.72 -3.93 -3.40
C GLU A 19 -6.60 -2.42 -3.60
N TRP A 20 -6.80 -1.92 -4.83
CA TRP A 20 -6.67 -0.52 -5.24
C TRP A 20 -7.88 -0.10 -6.08
N PHE A 21 -8.31 1.15 -5.95
CA PHE A 21 -9.57 1.63 -6.54
C PHE A 21 -9.70 1.44 -8.06
N ASN A 22 -8.62 1.53 -8.82
CA ASN A 22 -8.67 1.35 -10.29
C ASN A 22 -7.94 0.08 -10.76
N GLY A 23 -7.63 -0.85 -9.85
CA GLY A 23 -6.83 -2.04 -10.19
C GLY A 23 -5.40 -1.69 -10.63
N ASP A 24 -4.86 -0.59 -10.12
CA ASP A 24 -3.52 -0.11 -10.44
C ASP A 24 -2.42 -1.01 -9.84
N ILE A 25 -1.32 -1.17 -10.56
CA ILE A 25 -0.10 -1.85 -10.15
C ILE A 25 0.74 -0.86 -9.34
N SER A 26 0.99 -1.18 -8.07
CA SER A 26 1.81 -0.33 -7.20
C SER A 26 3.32 -0.60 -7.32
N VAL A 27 3.73 -1.74 -7.88
CA VAL A 27 5.16 -2.05 -8.01
C VAL A 27 5.78 -1.25 -9.16
N ALA A 28 6.99 -0.74 -8.96
CA ALA A 28 7.73 -0.03 -10.01
C ALA A 28 8.15 -0.95 -11.17
N ALA A 29 8.36 -2.24 -10.87
CA ALA A 29 8.70 -3.26 -11.84
C ALA A 29 8.44 -4.66 -11.28
N LEU A 30 8.33 -5.66 -12.16
CA LEU A 30 8.20 -7.06 -11.79
C LEU A 30 9.38 -7.90 -12.33
N ILE A 31 9.97 -8.75 -11.48
CA ILE A 31 11.03 -9.68 -11.86
C ILE A 31 10.54 -11.10 -11.53
N VAL A 32 10.52 -11.98 -12.52
CA VAL A 32 10.07 -13.37 -12.36
C VAL A 32 11.03 -14.37 -13.02
N GLY A 33 10.98 -15.63 -12.56
CA GLY A 33 11.69 -16.73 -13.23
C GLY A 33 11.04 -17.10 -14.55
N GLU A 34 9.73 -17.23 -14.56
CA GLU A 34 8.94 -17.66 -15.72
C GLU A 34 7.61 -16.90 -15.76
N VAL A 35 7.13 -16.59 -16.97
CA VAL A 35 5.82 -15.97 -17.21
C VAL A 35 4.95 -16.98 -17.95
N CYS A 36 3.73 -17.18 -17.46
CA CYS A 36 2.71 -17.95 -18.16
C CYS A 36 2.05 -17.08 -19.23
N GLU A 37 2.28 -17.41 -20.50
CA GLU A 37 1.73 -16.67 -21.65
C GLU A 37 0.26 -17.01 -21.91
N GLU A 38 -0.15 -18.24 -21.61
CA GLU A 38 -1.51 -18.74 -21.83
C GLU A 38 -2.20 -19.11 -20.51
N PRO A 39 -2.67 -18.12 -19.73
CA PRO A 39 -3.34 -18.40 -18.47
C PRO A 39 -4.71 -19.05 -18.69
N SER A 40 -4.95 -20.19 -18.02
CA SER A 40 -6.25 -20.84 -17.98
C SER A 40 -6.87 -20.74 -16.59
N HIS A 41 -7.86 -19.86 -16.44
CA HIS A 41 -8.64 -19.68 -15.22
C HIS A 41 -9.99 -19.04 -15.57
N TRP A 42 -11.07 -19.41 -14.89
CA TRP A 42 -12.43 -18.91 -15.19
C TRP A 42 -12.58 -17.40 -15.00
N CYS A 43 -11.81 -16.79 -14.08
CA CYS A 43 -11.74 -15.32 -13.93
C CYS A 43 -10.74 -14.63 -14.86
N SER A 44 -9.99 -15.35 -15.69
CA SER A 44 -8.91 -14.73 -16.49
C SER A 44 -9.52 -13.79 -17.53
N HIS A 45 -9.23 -12.49 -17.43
CA HIS A 45 -9.67 -11.46 -18.35
C HIS A 45 -8.57 -11.01 -19.31
N SER A 46 -7.33 -10.95 -18.85
CA SER A 46 -6.14 -10.64 -19.67
C SER A 46 -4.90 -11.36 -19.17
N THR A 47 -3.84 -11.36 -19.98
CA THR A 47 -2.54 -11.86 -19.54
C THR A 47 -1.85 -10.87 -18.59
N LEU A 48 -0.91 -11.38 -17.78
CA LEU A 48 -0.07 -10.53 -16.92
C LEU A 48 0.69 -9.48 -17.75
N SER A 49 1.23 -9.89 -18.90
CA SER A 49 1.98 -9.02 -19.80
C SER A 49 1.14 -7.89 -20.39
N GLU A 50 -0.10 -8.17 -20.82
CA GLU A 50 -1.01 -7.14 -21.32
C GLU A 50 -1.41 -6.15 -20.24
N TRP A 51 -1.73 -6.63 -19.04
CA TRP A 51 -2.08 -5.78 -17.91
C TRP A 51 -0.94 -4.82 -17.53
N MET A 52 0.28 -5.36 -17.41
CA MET A 52 1.47 -4.57 -17.13
C MET A 52 1.78 -3.55 -18.25
N LYS A 53 1.65 -3.95 -19.51
CA LYS A 53 1.85 -3.06 -20.68
C LYS A 53 0.86 -1.90 -20.68
N ASN A 54 -0.42 -2.17 -20.40
CA ASN A 54 -1.47 -1.15 -20.34
C ASN A 54 -1.21 -0.11 -19.24
N GLN A 55 -0.67 -0.54 -18.11
CA GLN A 55 -0.33 0.34 -16.99
C GLN A 55 1.11 0.88 -17.04
N LYS A 56 1.85 0.59 -18.12
CA LYS A 56 3.23 1.06 -18.34
C LYS A 56 4.20 0.60 -17.24
N VAL A 57 4.00 -0.59 -16.69
CA VAL A 57 4.89 -1.18 -15.69
C VAL A 57 5.88 -2.14 -16.38
N PRO A 58 7.20 -1.93 -16.23
CA PRO A 58 8.20 -2.81 -16.80
C PRO A 58 8.26 -4.17 -16.07
N GLY A 59 8.56 -5.22 -16.83
CA GLY A 59 8.76 -6.56 -16.31
C GLY A 59 9.93 -7.27 -17.01
N ILE A 60 10.56 -8.19 -16.31
CA ILE A 60 11.61 -9.08 -16.87
C ILE A 60 11.40 -10.51 -16.38
N SER A 61 11.49 -11.46 -17.30
CA SER A 61 11.39 -12.90 -17.07
C SER A 61 12.72 -13.60 -17.38
N GLY A 62 12.85 -14.89 -17.03
CA GLY A 62 14.08 -15.66 -17.27
C GLY A 62 15.21 -15.35 -16.29
N ILE A 63 14.91 -14.69 -15.17
CA ILE A 63 15.90 -14.35 -14.14
C ILE A 63 15.92 -15.42 -13.04
N ASP A 64 17.11 -15.83 -12.59
CA ASP A 64 17.25 -16.65 -11.38
C ASP A 64 16.87 -15.82 -10.15
N THR A 65 15.57 -15.81 -9.86
CA THR A 65 14.99 -15.11 -8.71
C THR A 65 15.51 -15.67 -7.39
N ARG A 66 15.91 -16.95 -7.33
CA ARG A 66 16.51 -17.55 -6.13
C ARG A 66 17.89 -16.97 -5.84
N ALA A 67 18.74 -16.82 -6.85
CA ALA A 67 20.02 -16.13 -6.72
C ALA A 67 19.84 -14.66 -6.32
N LEU A 68 18.85 -13.97 -6.90
CA LEU A 68 18.51 -12.59 -6.52
C LEU A 68 18.06 -12.48 -5.06
N THR A 69 17.16 -13.36 -4.60
CA THR A 69 16.68 -13.40 -3.20
C THR A 69 17.83 -13.65 -2.22
N LYS A 70 18.77 -14.55 -2.55
CA LYS A 70 19.96 -14.80 -1.71
C LYS A 70 20.81 -13.54 -1.56
N LYS A 71 21.09 -12.83 -2.66
CA LYS A 71 21.83 -11.57 -2.63
C LYS A 71 21.14 -10.52 -1.75
N ILE A 72 19.83 -10.32 -1.89
CA ILE A 72 19.06 -9.38 -1.06
C ILE A 72 19.11 -9.79 0.43
N ARG A 73 19.01 -11.08 0.75
CA ARG A 73 19.10 -11.55 2.14
C ARG A 73 20.50 -11.31 2.74
N GLU A 74 21.55 -11.53 1.97
CA GLU A 74 22.95 -11.39 2.41
C GLU A 74 23.34 -9.92 2.61
N TYR A 75 23.10 -9.08 1.60
CA TYR A 75 23.52 -7.67 1.57
C TYR A 75 22.45 -6.69 2.08
N GLY A 76 21.22 -7.14 2.30
CA GLY A 76 20.11 -6.32 2.80
C GLY A 76 19.36 -5.57 1.70
N THR A 77 18.92 -4.35 1.99
CA THR A 77 18.20 -3.51 1.01
C THR A 77 19.15 -3.08 -0.12
N ILE A 78 18.89 -3.57 -1.34
CA ILE A 78 19.66 -3.25 -2.55
C ILE A 78 18.81 -2.40 -3.48
N LEU A 79 19.37 -1.32 -4.02
CA LEU A 79 18.74 -0.56 -5.10
C LEU A 79 18.96 -1.27 -6.44
N GLY A 80 17.91 -1.35 -7.25
CA GLY A 80 17.93 -2.03 -8.54
C GLY A 80 17.28 -1.19 -9.64
N ARG A 81 17.62 -1.50 -10.88
CA ARG A 81 17.04 -0.86 -12.07
C ARG A 81 16.93 -1.88 -13.19
N ILE A 82 15.81 -1.86 -13.90
CA ILE A 82 15.65 -2.57 -15.17
C ILE A 82 16.01 -1.60 -16.30
N VAL A 83 16.87 -2.06 -17.21
CA VAL A 83 17.29 -1.33 -18.42
C VAL A 83 17.03 -2.23 -19.63
N TYR A 84 16.56 -1.64 -20.73
CA TYR A 84 16.31 -2.36 -21.98
C TYR A 84 17.61 -2.69 -22.72
N GLU A 85 18.58 -1.77 -22.65
CA GLU A 85 19.88 -1.92 -23.27
C GLU A 85 20.95 -1.70 -22.20
N LEU A 86 22.07 -2.41 -22.33
CA LEU A 86 23.20 -2.23 -21.44
C LEU A 86 23.80 -0.84 -21.69
N PRO A 87 23.81 0.06 -20.69
CA PRO A 87 24.42 1.38 -20.85
C PRO A 87 25.93 1.22 -21.10
N GLU A 88 26.50 2.08 -21.96
CA GLU A 88 27.95 2.08 -22.26
C GLU A 88 28.82 2.19 -21.00
N ASN A 89 28.32 2.91 -19.99
CA ASN A 89 28.96 2.98 -18.68
C ASN A 89 27.95 2.72 -17.55
N PRO A 90 27.81 1.47 -17.09
CA PRO A 90 26.88 1.11 -16.02
C PRO A 90 27.14 1.85 -14.69
N LYS A 91 28.37 2.33 -14.47
CA LYS A 91 28.73 3.07 -13.24
C LYS A 91 28.14 4.48 -13.20
N LEU A 92 27.71 5.02 -14.33
CA LEU A 92 27.02 6.32 -14.40
C LEU A 92 25.51 6.20 -14.13
N CYS A 93 24.99 4.99 -13.95
CA CYS A 93 23.59 4.81 -13.58
C CYS A 93 23.35 5.33 -12.17
N VAL A 94 22.66 6.47 -12.08
CA VAL A 94 22.20 7.02 -10.80
C VAL A 94 21.04 6.16 -10.29
N PHE A 95 21.20 5.63 -9.08
CA PHE A 95 20.12 4.99 -8.34
C PHE A 95 19.39 6.02 -7.47
N SER A 96 18.06 6.00 -7.52
CA SER A 96 17.22 6.81 -6.63
C SER A 96 16.68 5.92 -5.52
N ASP A 97 16.89 6.29 -4.26
CA ASP A 97 16.27 5.61 -3.13
C ASP A 97 14.83 6.14 -2.94
N PRO A 98 13.80 5.32 -3.21
CA PRO A 98 12.41 5.75 -3.03
C PRO A 98 12.08 6.07 -1.57
N ASN A 99 12.84 5.55 -0.59
CA ASN A 99 12.61 5.81 0.84
C ASN A 99 12.93 7.24 1.27
N THR A 100 13.57 8.04 0.41
CA THR A 100 13.84 9.47 0.67
C THR A 100 12.61 10.35 0.41
N ARG A 101 11.60 9.82 -0.30
CA ARG A 101 10.34 10.52 -0.62
C ARG A 101 9.26 10.13 0.39
N ASN A 102 8.27 11.00 0.55
CA ASN A 102 7.07 10.68 1.32
C ASN A 102 6.12 9.83 0.46
N LEU A 103 6.36 8.52 0.42
CA LEU A 103 5.56 7.59 -0.38
C LEU A 103 4.09 7.55 0.06
N VAL A 104 3.82 7.83 1.33
CA VAL A 104 2.46 7.89 1.89
C VAL A 104 1.65 9.01 1.26
N SER A 105 2.25 10.18 1.07
CA SER A 105 1.56 11.31 0.42
C SER A 105 1.29 11.06 -1.07
N GLU A 106 2.14 10.25 -1.73
CA GLU A 106 1.97 9.85 -3.13
C GLU A 106 0.77 8.91 -3.28
N CYS A 107 0.61 7.92 -2.40
CA CYS A 107 -0.44 6.90 -2.52
C CYS A 107 -1.77 7.23 -1.83
N SER A 108 -1.78 8.10 -0.83
CA SER A 108 -3.00 8.49 -0.11
C SER A 108 -4.03 9.14 -1.05
N ILE A 109 -5.31 8.85 -0.80
CA ILE A 109 -6.45 9.56 -1.39
C ILE A 109 -6.33 11.07 -1.18
N LYS A 110 -6.93 11.84 -2.10
CA LYS A 110 -6.90 13.30 -2.09
C LYS A 110 -8.16 13.94 -1.50
N LYS A 111 -9.27 13.20 -1.45
CA LYS A 111 -10.56 13.66 -0.92
C LYS A 111 -11.20 12.55 -0.09
N PRO A 112 -11.80 12.87 1.06
CA PRO A 112 -12.49 11.88 1.89
C PRO A 112 -13.54 11.08 1.13
N ARG A 113 -13.73 9.82 1.52
CA ARG A 113 -14.76 8.92 0.98
C ARG A 113 -15.46 8.19 2.11
N ILE A 114 -16.79 8.07 2.01
CA ILE A 114 -17.61 7.37 3.00
C ILE A 114 -18.08 6.05 2.40
N PHE A 115 -17.93 4.98 3.18
CA PHE A 115 -18.40 3.64 2.87
C PHE A 115 -19.42 3.22 3.93
N ASN A 116 -20.50 2.55 3.49
CA ASN A 116 -21.59 2.12 4.35
C ASN A 116 -22.15 3.27 5.22
N PRO A 117 -22.75 4.31 4.60
CA PRO A 117 -23.10 5.57 5.28
C PRO A 117 -24.06 5.40 6.46
N GLU A 118 -24.95 4.39 6.41
CA GLU A 118 -25.91 4.06 7.47
C GLU A 118 -25.34 3.10 8.53
N GLY A 119 -24.06 2.72 8.38
CA GLY A 119 -23.38 1.77 9.26
C GLY A 119 -23.06 2.32 10.65
N SER A 120 -22.75 1.40 11.56
CA SER A 120 -22.29 1.69 12.92
C SER A 120 -21.36 0.57 13.39
N PRO A 121 -20.27 0.88 14.12
CA PRO A 121 -19.83 2.21 14.57
C PRO A 121 -19.26 3.09 13.44
N ARG A 122 -19.08 4.39 13.71
CA ARG A 122 -18.39 5.33 12.79
C ARG A 122 -16.88 5.19 12.97
N ILE A 123 -16.18 4.79 11.92
CA ILE A 123 -14.73 4.62 11.93
C ILE A 123 -14.10 5.65 11.00
N CYS A 124 -13.22 6.49 11.54
CA CYS A 124 -12.33 7.31 10.74
C CYS A 124 -11.12 6.45 10.34
N ALA A 125 -10.87 6.26 9.06
CA ALA A 125 -9.76 5.49 8.52
C ALA A 125 -8.75 6.42 7.84
N ILE A 126 -7.55 6.53 8.38
CA ILE A 126 -6.47 7.30 7.76
C ILE A 126 -5.84 6.45 6.65
N ASP A 127 -5.88 6.97 5.41
CA ASP A 127 -5.26 6.32 4.26
C ASP A 127 -3.77 6.65 4.18
N CYS A 128 -2.94 5.70 4.58
CA CYS A 128 -1.50 5.77 4.41
C CYS A 128 -0.99 5.00 3.18
N GLY A 129 -1.86 4.59 2.25
CA GLY A 129 -1.55 3.59 1.21
C GLY A 129 -2.33 2.29 1.41
N LEU A 130 -3.60 2.43 1.80
CA LEU A 130 -4.48 1.38 2.25
C LEU A 130 -4.80 0.36 1.15
N LYS A 131 -4.70 -0.93 1.50
CA LYS A 131 -5.35 -2.03 0.78
C LYS A 131 -6.85 -2.05 1.04
N LEU A 132 -7.67 -2.03 -0.01
CA LEU A 132 -9.13 -1.94 0.09
C LEU A 132 -9.79 -3.01 0.95
N ASN A 133 -9.22 -4.22 1.05
CA ASN A 133 -9.79 -5.27 1.87
C ASN A 133 -9.89 -4.90 3.37
N GLN A 134 -9.09 -3.96 3.87
CA GLN A 134 -9.29 -3.40 5.22
C GLN A 134 -10.64 -2.70 5.35
N ILE A 135 -11.02 -1.89 4.37
CA ILE A 135 -12.34 -1.22 4.34
C ILE A 135 -13.44 -2.25 4.18
N LYS A 136 -13.29 -3.20 3.25
CA LYS A 136 -14.26 -4.30 3.05
C LYS A 136 -14.53 -5.05 4.36
N CYS A 137 -13.48 -5.39 5.10
CA CYS A 137 -13.61 -6.09 6.38
C CYS A 137 -14.33 -5.27 7.46
N LEU A 138 -14.11 -3.96 7.51
CA LEU A 138 -14.80 -3.07 8.46
C LEU A 138 -16.29 -2.91 8.08
N VAL A 139 -16.55 -2.65 6.80
CA VAL A 139 -17.90 -2.49 6.25
C VAL A 139 -18.72 -3.77 6.40
N ALA A 140 -18.15 -4.94 6.09
CA ALA A 140 -18.81 -6.24 6.26
C ALA A 140 -19.16 -6.56 7.73
N ARG A 141 -18.55 -5.87 8.69
CA ARG A 141 -18.89 -5.94 10.12
C ARG A 141 -19.92 -4.89 10.55
N GLY A 142 -20.51 -4.17 9.59
CA GLY A 142 -21.55 -3.17 9.81
C GLY A 142 -21.04 -1.74 10.02
N ALA A 143 -19.73 -1.50 10.07
CA ALA A 143 -19.19 -0.16 10.37
C ALA A 143 -19.43 0.83 9.22
N ARG A 144 -19.69 2.10 9.56
CA ARG A 144 -19.57 3.24 8.63
C ARG A 144 -18.12 3.67 8.61
N VAL A 145 -17.47 3.63 7.45
CA VAL A 145 -16.06 3.98 7.35
C VAL A 145 -15.87 5.26 6.55
N GLU A 146 -15.24 6.25 7.17
CA GLU A 146 -14.81 7.48 6.53
C GLU A 146 -13.31 7.42 6.28
N LEU A 147 -12.94 7.11 5.04
CA LEU A 147 -11.55 7.09 4.60
C LEU A 147 -11.10 8.53 4.33
N VAL A 148 -10.04 8.97 5.01
CA VAL A 148 -9.50 10.33 4.93
C VAL A 148 -8.03 10.32 4.49
N PRO A 149 -7.52 11.41 3.88
CA PRO A 149 -6.11 11.52 3.51
C PRO A 149 -5.16 11.34 4.71
N TRP A 150 -3.92 10.91 4.45
CA TRP A 150 -2.89 10.66 5.46
C TRP A 150 -2.66 11.82 6.45
N ASN A 151 -2.84 13.07 6.00
CA ASN A 151 -2.64 14.29 6.78
C ASN A 151 -3.94 14.96 7.22
N HIS A 152 -5.07 14.26 7.16
CA HIS A 152 -6.35 14.83 7.54
C HIS A 152 -6.37 15.21 9.03
N PRO A 153 -6.82 16.44 9.38
CA PRO A 153 -7.07 16.80 10.77
C PRO A 153 -8.17 15.92 11.38
N LEU A 154 -7.90 15.36 12.56
CA LEU A 154 -8.85 14.46 13.23
C LEU A 154 -9.77 15.24 14.18
N ASP A 155 -11.07 15.01 14.06
CA ASP A 155 -12.10 15.48 14.99
C ASP A 155 -12.74 14.27 15.70
N GLU A 156 -12.40 14.07 16.97
CA GLU A 156 -12.89 12.95 17.79
C GLU A 156 -14.40 12.96 18.04
N SER A 157 -15.11 14.06 17.78
CA SER A 157 -16.57 14.10 17.84
C SER A 157 -17.24 13.42 16.64
N SER A 158 -16.51 13.31 15.52
CA SER A 158 -17.02 12.81 14.25
C SER A 158 -17.00 11.27 14.12
N PHE A 159 -16.19 10.59 14.92
CA PHE A 159 -16.01 9.13 14.84
C PHE A 159 -16.05 8.45 16.22
N ASP A 160 -16.35 7.16 16.22
CA ASP A 160 -16.42 6.31 17.41
C ASP A 160 -15.14 5.46 17.57
N GLY A 161 -14.39 5.23 16.49
CA GLY A 161 -13.06 4.61 16.50
C GLY A 161 -12.14 5.15 15.40
N LEU A 162 -10.83 5.04 15.62
CA LEU A 162 -9.80 5.46 14.66
C LEU A 162 -9.07 4.24 14.10
N PHE A 163 -8.95 4.17 12.79
CA PHE A 163 -8.21 3.15 12.07
C PHE A 163 -7.06 3.77 11.27
N ILE A 164 -5.87 3.17 11.34
CA ILE A 164 -4.68 3.64 10.63
C ILE A 164 -4.19 2.51 9.72
N SER A 165 -4.22 2.73 8.42
CA SER A 165 -3.97 1.68 7.44
C SER A 165 -2.51 1.26 7.35
N ASN A 166 -2.26 0.20 6.57
CA ASN A 166 -0.93 -0.04 6.01
C ASN A 166 -0.49 1.11 5.09
N GLY A 167 0.80 1.11 4.76
CA GLY A 167 1.37 2.06 3.81
C GLY A 167 2.80 1.73 3.43
N PRO A 168 3.34 2.37 2.38
CA PRO A 168 4.74 2.26 1.98
C PRO A 168 5.64 3.23 2.75
N GLY A 169 6.95 3.02 2.67
CA GLY A 169 7.95 4.01 3.06
C GLY A 169 8.30 4.02 4.54
N ASN A 170 8.93 5.12 4.97
CA ASN A 170 9.40 5.31 6.34
C ASN A 170 8.34 6.05 7.17
N PRO A 171 7.90 5.51 8.33
CA PRO A 171 6.96 6.20 9.22
C PRO A 171 7.46 7.57 9.71
N ASP A 172 8.77 7.81 9.80
CA ASP A 172 9.35 9.10 10.20
C ASP A 172 8.98 10.26 9.25
N SER A 173 8.59 9.94 8.02
CA SER A 173 8.12 10.93 7.03
C SER A 173 6.69 11.40 7.29
N CYS A 174 5.95 10.76 8.21
CA CYS A 174 4.53 11.01 8.48
C CYS A 174 4.30 11.82 9.77
N LYS A 175 5.15 12.84 10.03
CA LYS A 175 5.13 13.62 11.28
C LYS A 175 3.76 14.24 11.60
N GLU A 176 3.07 14.76 10.59
CA GLU A 176 1.75 15.37 10.75
C GLU A 176 0.71 14.33 11.20
N THR A 177 0.70 13.14 10.58
CA THR A 177 -0.15 12.02 10.99
C THR A 177 0.14 11.58 12.41
N ILE A 178 1.42 11.48 12.79
CA ILE A 178 1.84 11.11 14.15
C ILE A 178 1.29 12.11 15.16
N GLN A 179 1.41 13.41 14.91
CA GLN A 179 0.87 14.47 15.79
C GLN A 179 -0.65 14.39 15.94
N HIS A 180 -1.39 14.05 14.88
CA HIS A 180 -2.83 13.85 14.98
C HIS A 180 -3.17 12.62 15.82
N ILE A 181 -2.44 11.52 15.65
CA ILE A 181 -2.62 10.29 16.43
C ILE A 181 -2.29 10.52 17.92
N GLU A 182 -1.20 11.24 18.22
CA GLU A 182 -0.80 11.64 19.57
C GLU A 182 -1.96 12.31 20.33
N ARG A 183 -2.62 13.30 19.71
CA ARG A 183 -3.76 14.01 20.32
C ARG A 183 -4.92 13.07 20.67
N VAL A 184 -5.25 12.12 19.79
CA VAL A 184 -6.33 11.16 20.03
C VAL A 184 -5.95 10.18 21.14
N LEU A 185 -4.69 9.75 21.20
CA LEU A 185 -4.16 8.90 22.26
C LEU A 185 -4.19 9.59 23.62
N GLU A 186 -3.78 10.86 23.70
CA GLU A 186 -3.80 11.67 24.92
C GLU A 186 -5.21 11.80 25.52
N ASN A 187 -6.23 11.95 24.66
CA ASN A 187 -7.62 12.00 25.09
C ASN A 187 -8.13 10.65 25.61
N GLY A 188 -7.62 9.52 25.10
CA GLY A 188 -7.82 8.18 25.65
C GLY A 188 -9.26 7.64 25.59
N ARG A 189 -10.16 8.30 24.83
CA ARG A 189 -11.60 7.99 24.80
C ARG A 189 -12.03 7.07 23.67
N LYS A 190 -11.21 6.94 22.62
CA LYS A 190 -11.56 6.25 21.39
C LYS A 190 -10.68 5.01 21.22
N PRO A 191 -11.23 3.84 20.81
CA PRO A 191 -10.42 2.72 20.38
C PRO A 191 -9.64 3.10 19.11
N ILE A 192 -8.36 2.70 19.07
CA ILE A 192 -7.48 2.94 17.93
C ILE A 192 -6.88 1.62 17.46
N PHE A 193 -6.91 1.38 16.15
CA PHE A 193 -6.37 0.17 15.55
C PHE A 193 -5.48 0.51 14.36
N GLY A 194 -4.20 0.10 14.40
CA GLY A 194 -3.22 0.35 13.34
C GLY A 194 -2.68 -0.95 12.74
N ILE A 195 -2.55 -1.00 11.41
CA ILE A 195 -2.03 -2.15 10.68
C ILE A 195 -0.72 -1.78 9.95
N CYS A 196 0.31 -2.61 10.09
CA CYS A 196 1.61 -2.44 9.40
C CYS A 196 2.21 -1.05 9.68
N LEU A 197 2.20 -0.14 8.70
CA LEU A 197 2.62 1.25 8.91
C LEU A 197 1.82 1.92 10.03
N GLY A 198 0.50 1.69 10.11
CA GLY A 198 -0.32 2.22 11.19
C GLY A 198 0.09 1.74 12.58
N HIS A 199 0.61 0.51 12.70
CA HIS A 199 1.19 0.04 13.96
C HIS A 199 2.47 0.82 14.31
N GLN A 200 3.33 1.09 13.32
CA GLN A 200 4.56 1.87 13.51
C GLN A 200 4.25 3.32 13.89
N LEU A 201 3.26 3.93 13.26
CA LEU A 201 2.81 5.29 13.56
C LEU A 201 2.26 5.40 14.99
N LEU A 202 1.48 4.40 15.44
CA LEU A 202 1.03 4.32 16.84
C LEU A 202 2.20 4.20 17.82
N ALA A 203 3.20 3.37 17.50
CA ALA A 203 4.38 3.22 18.34
C ALA A 203 5.16 4.54 18.44
N LEU A 204 5.35 5.25 17.32
CA LEU A 204 6.01 6.56 17.31
C LEU A 204 5.23 7.60 18.12
N ALA A 205 3.90 7.62 18.01
CA ALA A 205 3.04 8.53 18.75
C ALA A 205 3.12 8.34 20.28
N ILE A 206 3.48 7.15 20.77
CA ILE A 206 3.73 6.91 22.21
C ILE A 206 5.21 7.06 22.59
N GLY A 207 6.04 7.63 21.72
CA GLY A 207 7.46 7.90 21.96
C GLY A 207 8.40 6.71 21.73
N CYS A 208 7.94 5.61 21.11
CA CYS A 208 8.85 4.53 20.69
C CYS A 208 9.69 4.96 19.48
N LYS A 209 10.67 4.13 19.10
CA LYS A 209 11.54 4.37 17.94
C LYS A 209 11.37 3.27 16.91
N THR A 210 11.46 3.64 15.63
CA THR A 210 11.52 2.68 14.52
C THR A 210 12.94 2.59 13.98
N TYR A 211 13.25 1.49 13.30
CA TYR A 211 14.53 1.31 12.60
C TYR A 211 14.30 0.51 11.32
N LYS A 212 15.15 0.74 10.31
CA LYS A 212 15.09 -0.01 9.06
C LYS A 212 15.67 -1.40 9.26
N MET A 213 14.89 -2.43 8.97
CA MET A 213 15.35 -3.83 9.02
C MET A 213 16.37 -4.09 7.91
N LYS A 214 17.25 -5.09 8.10
CA LYS A 214 18.23 -5.50 7.09
C LYS A 214 17.54 -5.92 5.79
N TYR A 215 16.48 -6.70 5.90
CA TYR A 215 15.50 -7.04 4.88
C TYR A 215 14.12 -7.13 5.55
N GLY A 216 13.04 -6.88 4.81
CA GLY A 216 11.67 -6.92 5.34
C GLY A 216 11.24 -8.32 5.81
N ASN A 217 10.10 -8.39 6.50
CA ASN A 217 9.45 -9.66 6.87
C ASN A 217 8.55 -10.18 5.75
#